data_AF-A0A089WVV6-F1
#
_entry.id   AF-A0A089WVV6-F1
#
_cell.length_a   1.000
_cell.length_b   1.000
_cell.length_c   1.000
_cell.angle_alpha   90.00
_cell.angle_beta   90.00
_cell.angle_gamma   90.00
#
_symmetry.space_group_name_H-M   'P 1'
#
loop_
_entity.id
_entity.type
_entity.pdbx_description
1 polymer ?
#
loop_
_entity_poly.entity_id
_entity_poly.type
_entity_poly.pdbx_seq_one_letter_code
_entity_poly.pdbx_strand_id
1 'polypeptide(L)'
;MASYQFNPAKSFTAKLYWQEVPMPSEQWDFSRLHRIGGTLNGDAPWSSEGWLHAGPDDYTDHKAAGYVISRRKFATQFWFGCYETDGEYDFEIRAAGVDDDHPHWSYANRRLDISRNGYLGLYKAAEPVGHPAAQNATMLWRFDSLPVDQLVANSLYAQLQLYSLHGLRINRHYEDGFAYLNEQQGESGWVALKLIRMGVAHP
;
A
#
# COMPACT_ATOMS: atom_id res chain seq x y z
N MET A 1 11.81 19.38 -17.12
CA MET A 1 10.98 18.46 -16.34
C MET A 1 11.74 17.15 -16.28
N ALA A 2 12.07 16.66 -15.09
CA ALA A 2 12.75 15.39 -14.97
C ALA A 2 11.83 14.28 -15.52
N SER A 3 12.36 13.43 -16.39
CA SER A 3 11.57 12.43 -17.10
C SER A 3 11.61 11.13 -16.31
N TYR A 4 10.51 10.80 -15.62
CA TYR A 4 10.34 9.49 -14.99
C TYR A 4 10.50 8.37 -16.02
N GLN A 5 11.41 7.44 -15.77
CA GLN A 5 11.63 6.25 -16.60
C GLN A 5 11.17 5.00 -15.86
N PHE A 6 10.19 4.30 -16.42
CA PHE A 6 9.71 3.05 -15.82
C PHE A 6 10.78 1.95 -15.91
N ASN A 7 11.08 1.32 -14.78
CA ASN A 7 12.07 0.25 -14.66
C ASN A 7 11.43 -1.06 -14.17
N PRO A 8 11.03 -1.97 -15.07
CA PRO A 8 10.39 -3.23 -14.67
C PRO A 8 11.31 -4.16 -13.88
N ALA A 9 12.63 -4.08 -14.06
CA ALA A 9 13.58 -4.92 -13.33
C ALA A 9 13.67 -4.54 -11.85
N LYS A 10 13.46 -3.25 -11.53
CA LYS A 10 13.39 -2.73 -10.15
C LYS A 10 11.97 -2.71 -9.57
N SER A 11 10.96 -3.09 -10.37
CA SER A 11 9.58 -3.25 -9.90
C SER A 11 9.40 -4.55 -9.13
N PHE A 12 8.54 -4.57 -8.11
CA PHE A 12 8.40 -5.72 -7.21
C PHE A 12 7.01 -5.86 -6.62
N THR A 13 6.70 -7.01 -6.04
CA THR A 13 5.52 -7.20 -5.19
C THR A 13 5.93 -7.41 -3.74
N ALA A 14 5.18 -6.81 -2.82
CA ALA A 14 5.45 -6.90 -1.40
C ALA A 14 4.19 -6.84 -0.55
N LYS A 15 4.32 -7.36 0.67
CA LYS A 15 3.38 -7.14 1.77
C LYS A 15 3.83 -5.92 2.57
N LEU A 16 2.87 -5.07 2.91
CA LEU A 16 3.08 -3.90 3.76
C LEU A 16 2.58 -4.14 5.18
N TYR A 17 3.35 -3.66 6.16
CA TYR A 17 3.04 -3.69 7.58
C TYR A 17 3.25 -2.31 8.18
N TRP A 18 2.42 -1.96 9.17
CA TRP A 18 2.58 -0.76 9.97
C TRP A 18 3.33 -1.05 11.27
N GLN A 19 4.19 -0.11 11.65
CA GLN A 19 5.01 -0.12 12.85
C GLN A 19 4.71 1.15 13.66
N GLU A 20 4.18 1.00 14.86
CA GLU A 20 4.02 2.11 15.81
C GLU A 20 5.37 2.57 16.37
N VAL A 21 6.26 1.60 16.59
CA VAL A 21 7.63 1.80 17.07
C VAL A 21 8.55 1.23 16.00
N PRO A 22 9.59 1.97 15.56
CA PRO A 22 10.50 1.48 14.55
C PRO A 22 11.22 0.25 15.10
N MET A 23 11.15 -0.84 14.36
CA MET A 23 11.73 -2.11 14.74
C MET A 23 12.56 -2.64 13.57
N PRO A 24 13.83 -3.00 13.79
CA PRO A 24 14.69 -3.54 12.75
C PRO A 24 14.23 -4.94 12.34
N SER A 25 14.61 -5.36 11.13
CA SER A 25 14.15 -6.62 10.53
C SER A 25 14.58 -7.87 11.32
N GLU A 26 15.65 -7.80 12.10
CA GLU A 26 16.14 -8.91 12.93
C GLU A 26 15.29 -9.12 14.19
N GLN A 27 14.58 -8.08 14.65
CA GLN A 27 13.73 -8.13 15.84
C GLN A 27 12.26 -8.38 15.51
N TRP A 28 12.00 -8.75 14.26
CA TRP A 28 10.67 -8.77 13.68
C TRP A 28 9.71 -9.73 14.41
N ASP A 29 8.66 -9.15 14.99
CA ASP A 29 7.59 -9.84 15.67
C ASP A 29 6.25 -9.55 14.96
N PHE A 30 5.77 -10.51 14.17
CA PHE A 30 4.51 -10.37 13.43
C PHE A 30 3.28 -10.15 14.33
N SER A 31 3.35 -10.45 15.64
CA SER A 31 2.26 -10.17 16.56
C SER A 31 2.10 -8.67 16.87
N ARG A 32 3.17 -7.89 16.67
CA ARG A 32 3.24 -6.44 16.91
C ARG A 32 3.12 -5.61 15.64
N LEU A 33 2.90 -6.27 14.50
CA LEU A 33 2.94 -5.65 13.19
C LEU A 33 1.60 -5.79 12.51
N HIS A 34 1.07 -4.66 12.10
CA HIS A 34 -0.28 -4.62 11.56
C HIS A 34 -0.22 -4.68 10.04
N ARG A 35 -0.70 -5.78 9.47
CA ARG A 35 -0.80 -5.96 8.03
C ARG A 35 -1.66 -4.85 7.43
N ILE A 36 -1.11 -4.11 6.47
CA ILE A 36 -1.83 -3.06 5.74
C ILE A 36 -2.73 -3.71 4.68
N GLY A 37 -3.96 -3.24 4.60
CA GLY A 37 -4.96 -3.81 3.70
C GLY A 37 -6.11 -2.86 3.41
N GLY A 38 -6.75 -3.04 2.25
CA GLY A 38 -7.95 -2.32 1.87
C GLY A 38 -9.19 -2.88 2.57
N THR A 39 -10.19 -2.04 2.77
CA THR A 39 -11.49 -2.43 3.33
C THR A 39 -12.61 -2.43 2.30
N LEU A 40 -13.67 -3.19 2.60
CA LEU A 40 -14.93 -3.19 1.89
C LEU A 40 -16.07 -3.13 2.87
N ASN A 41 -17.05 -2.29 2.57
CA ASN A 41 -18.32 -2.28 3.28
C ASN A 41 -19.43 -2.88 2.41
N GLY A 42 -19.84 -4.11 2.74
CA GLY A 42 -20.99 -4.75 2.09
C GLY A 42 -22.33 -4.07 2.35
N ASP A 43 -22.45 -3.39 3.50
CA ASP A 43 -23.70 -2.76 3.95
C ASP A 43 -23.94 -1.39 3.30
N ALA A 44 -22.92 -0.86 2.63
CA ALA A 44 -22.97 0.42 1.95
C ALA A 44 -22.11 0.36 0.67
N PRO A 45 -22.67 -0.10 -0.46
CA PRO A 45 -21.96 -0.21 -1.75
C PRO A 45 -21.43 1.12 -2.30
N TRP A 46 -21.62 2.22 -1.58
CA TRP A 46 -21.19 3.57 -1.92
C TRP A 46 -20.20 4.17 -0.91
N SER A 47 -19.81 3.47 0.17
CA SER A 47 -18.93 4.02 1.21
C SER A 47 -17.64 3.22 1.43
N SER A 48 -16.53 3.95 1.60
CA SER A 48 -15.21 3.47 2.06
C SER A 48 -14.52 2.35 1.26
N GLU A 49 -14.98 2.01 0.04
CA GLU A 49 -14.33 0.95 -0.73
C GLU A 49 -12.84 1.26 -1.00
N GLY A 50 -11.97 0.36 -0.54
CA GLY A 50 -10.55 0.40 -0.84
C GLY A 50 -9.72 1.32 0.06
N TRP A 51 -10.28 1.96 1.10
CA TRP A 51 -9.47 2.70 2.07
C TRP A 51 -8.48 1.77 2.78
N LEU A 52 -7.26 2.25 3.00
CA LEU A 52 -6.21 1.45 3.62
C LEU A 52 -6.20 1.60 5.14
N HIS A 53 -6.11 0.47 5.83
CA HIS A 53 -6.01 0.40 7.28
C HIS A 53 -4.67 -0.16 7.73
N ALA A 54 -4.12 0.41 8.81
CA ALA A 54 -2.78 0.18 9.33
C ALA A 54 -2.79 -0.07 10.85
N GLY A 55 -3.72 -0.90 11.31
CA GLY A 55 -3.85 -1.33 12.71
C GLY A 55 -4.38 -2.77 12.82
N PRO A 56 -4.68 -3.23 14.05
CA PRO A 56 -5.44 -4.46 14.27
C PRO A 56 -6.68 -4.53 13.36
N ASP A 57 -7.10 -5.73 13.01
CA ASP A 57 -8.33 -5.90 12.23
C ASP A 57 -9.57 -5.78 13.12
N ASP A 58 -9.92 -4.54 13.44
CA ASP A 58 -11.15 -4.21 14.17
C ASP A 58 -12.30 -3.84 13.21
N TYR A 59 -12.06 -3.89 11.89
CA TYR A 59 -13.03 -3.56 10.85
C TYR A 59 -13.84 -4.77 10.40
N THR A 60 -13.20 -5.94 10.31
CA THR A 60 -13.87 -7.16 9.88
C THR A 60 -14.98 -7.58 10.84
N ASP A 61 -16.19 -7.77 10.33
CA ASP A 61 -17.27 -8.43 11.06
C ASP A 61 -17.03 -9.94 11.11
N HIS A 62 -16.34 -10.39 12.14
CA HIS A 62 -16.04 -11.80 12.39
C HIS A 62 -17.27 -12.65 12.76
N LYS A 63 -18.44 -12.04 13.01
CA LYS A 63 -19.69 -12.78 13.27
C LYS A 63 -20.45 -13.10 11.99
N ALA A 64 -20.18 -12.37 10.91
CA ALA A 64 -20.79 -12.63 9.62
C ALA A 64 -20.30 -13.97 9.04
N ALA A 65 -21.22 -14.74 8.47
CA ALA A 65 -20.85 -15.96 7.77
C ALA A 65 -19.98 -15.66 6.55
N GLY A 66 -19.04 -16.56 6.20
CA GLY A 66 -18.06 -16.33 5.14
C GLY A 66 -18.65 -15.99 3.75
N TYR A 67 -19.88 -16.40 3.48
CA TYR A 67 -20.61 -16.13 2.23
C TYR A 67 -21.45 -14.83 2.26
N VAL A 68 -21.53 -14.13 3.39
CA VAL A 68 -22.24 -12.85 3.53
C VAL A 68 -21.27 -11.72 3.23
N ILE A 69 -21.69 -10.79 2.37
CA ILE A 69 -20.95 -9.54 2.13
C ILE A 69 -21.16 -8.68 3.38
N SER A 70 -20.09 -8.46 4.14
CA SER A 70 -20.06 -7.67 5.36
C SER A 70 -18.84 -6.75 5.36
N ARG A 71 -18.70 -5.90 6.38
CA ARG A 71 -17.45 -5.16 6.61
C ARG A 71 -16.28 -6.13 6.73
N ARG A 72 -15.27 -5.98 5.87
CA ARG A 72 -14.06 -6.80 5.87
C ARG A 72 -12.83 -5.99 5.51
N LYS A 73 -11.73 -6.29 6.20
CA LYS A 73 -10.38 -5.85 5.84
C LYS A 73 -9.68 -6.99 5.12
N PHE A 74 -9.06 -6.67 3.98
CA PHE A 74 -8.31 -7.64 3.19
C PHE A 74 -6.82 -7.29 3.20
N ALA A 75 -6.01 -8.17 3.79
CA ALA A 75 -4.55 -8.06 3.75
C ALA A 75 -4.06 -8.02 2.30
N THR A 76 -3.67 -6.83 1.83
CA THR A 76 -3.45 -6.57 0.40
C THR A 76 -1.99 -6.75 0.03
N GLN A 77 -1.71 -7.52 -1.02
CA GLN A 77 -0.40 -7.58 -1.65
C GLN A 77 -0.30 -6.41 -2.64
N PHE A 78 0.82 -5.68 -2.58
CA PHE A 78 1.02 -4.49 -3.38
C PHE A 78 2.11 -4.74 -4.41
N TRP A 79 1.85 -4.30 -5.63
CA TRP A 79 2.84 -4.14 -6.68
C TRP A 79 3.39 -2.71 -6.64
N PHE A 80 4.69 -2.59 -6.76
CA PHE A 80 5.46 -1.35 -6.76
C PHE A 80 6.13 -1.21 -8.13
N GLY A 81 5.53 -0.42 -9.00
CA GLY A 81 6.08 -0.05 -10.29
C GLY A 81 7.13 1.02 -10.14
N CYS A 82 8.39 0.67 -10.32
CA CYS A 82 9.52 1.57 -10.13
C CYS A 82 9.64 2.55 -11.31
N TYR A 83 9.69 3.84 -11.00
CA TYR A 83 10.09 4.91 -11.90
C TYR A 83 11.39 5.54 -11.38
N GLU A 84 12.38 5.66 -12.24
CA GLU A 84 13.69 6.22 -11.93
C GLU A 84 13.80 7.64 -12.50
N THR A 85 14.29 8.57 -11.68
CA THR A 85 14.54 9.97 -12.06
C THR A 85 15.77 10.48 -11.34
N ASP A 86 16.80 10.91 -12.09
CA ASP A 86 18.04 11.48 -11.52
C ASP A 86 18.71 10.60 -10.44
N GLY A 87 18.60 9.28 -10.56
CA GLY A 87 19.13 8.30 -9.61
C GLY A 87 18.26 8.07 -8.36
N GLU A 88 17.11 8.74 -8.27
CA GLU A 88 16.09 8.51 -7.26
C GLU A 88 15.00 7.55 -7.77
N TYR A 89 14.33 6.88 -6.83
CA TYR A 89 13.32 5.88 -7.13
C TYR A 89 11.97 6.26 -6.50
N ASP A 90 10.97 6.35 -7.36
CA ASP A 90 9.59 6.58 -6.99
C ASP A 90 8.73 5.41 -7.49
N PHE A 91 7.63 5.14 -6.80
CA PHE A 91 6.83 3.95 -7.05
C PHE A 91 5.39 4.30 -7.36
N GLU A 92 4.88 3.80 -8.47
CA GLU A 92 3.45 3.62 -8.61
C GLU A 92 3.05 2.39 -7.79
N ILE A 93 2.11 2.55 -6.86
CA ILE A 93 1.66 1.44 -6.02
C ILE A 93 0.28 0.99 -6.51
N ARG A 94 0.14 -0.30 -6.86
CA ARG A 94 -1.17 -0.91 -7.17
C ARG A 94 -1.39 -2.16 -6.32
N ALA A 95 -2.63 -2.55 -6.12
CA ALA A 95 -2.93 -3.87 -5.55
C ALA A 95 -2.58 -4.97 -6.58
N ALA A 96 -1.79 -5.94 -6.15
CA ALA A 96 -1.47 -7.16 -6.90
C ALA A 96 -2.44 -8.30 -6.57
N GLY A 97 -2.96 -8.31 -5.34
CA GLY A 97 -3.85 -9.33 -4.85
C GLY A 97 -4.10 -9.20 -3.36
N VAL A 98 -4.56 -10.27 -2.75
CA VAL A 98 -4.77 -10.39 -1.30
C VAL A 98 -4.19 -11.68 -0.79
N ASP A 99 -3.91 -11.74 0.51
CA ASP A 99 -3.31 -12.93 1.13
C ASP A 99 -4.26 -14.15 1.12
N ASP A 100 -5.57 -13.91 1.20
CA ASP A 100 -6.59 -14.95 1.13
C ASP A 100 -7.30 -14.88 -0.23
N ASP A 101 -7.28 -15.98 -0.99
CA ASP A 101 -7.96 -16.12 -2.30
C ASP A 101 -9.49 -16.06 -2.13
N HIS A 102 -10.01 -14.85 -1.87
CA HIS A 102 -11.44 -14.64 -1.68
C HIS A 102 -12.13 -14.44 -3.04
N PRO A 103 -13.14 -15.26 -3.41
CA PRO A 103 -13.71 -15.29 -4.76
C PRO A 103 -14.38 -13.98 -5.19
N HIS A 104 -14.74 -13.13 -4.21
CA HIS A 104 -15.36 -11.83 -4.46
C HIS A 104 -14.37 -10.65 -4.44
N TRP A 105 -13.07 -10.91 -4.22
CA TRP A 105 -12.07 -9.86 -4.10
C TRP A 105 -11.01 -9.93 -5.20
N SER A 106 -11.35 -9.37 -6.36
CA SER A 106 -10.38 -9.08 -7.43
C SER A 106 -10.05 -7.58 -7.44
N TYR A 107 -9.34 -7.09 -6.42
CA TYR A 107 -8.85 -5.69 -6.37
C TYR A 107 -7.55 -5.48 -7.15
N ALA A 108 -7.12 -6.49 -7.91
CA ALA A 108 -5.94 -6.38 -8.75
C ALA A 108 -6.00 -5.12 -9.63
N ASN A 109 -4.83 -4.48 -9.80
CA ASN A 109 -4.63 -3.31 -10.62
C ASN A 109 -5.34 -2.02 -10.16
N ARG A 110 -5.82 -1.94 -8.91
CA ARG A 110 -6.25 -0.66 -8.33
C ARG A 110 -5.05 0.11 -7.78
N ARG A 111 -4.90 1.38 -8.17
CA ARG A 111 -3.80 2.28 -7.78
C ARG A 111 -4.06 2.90 -6.42
N LEU A 112 -3.01 2.98 -5.62
CA LEU A 112 -2.99 3.75 -4.39
C LEU A 112 -3.00 5.25 -4.72
N ASP A 113 -4.01 5.94 -4.20
CA ASP A 113 -4.17 7.39 -4.37
C ASP A 113 -4.73 8.02 -3.08
N ILE A 114 -4.82 9.35 -3.08
CA ILE A 114 -5.23 10.15 -1.93
C ILE A 114 -6.59 10.78 -2.18
N SER A 115 -7.50 10.63 -1.22
CA SER A 115 -8.78 11.33 -1.21
C SER A 115 -8.61 12.82 -0.88
N ARG A 116 -9.66 13.63 -1.11
CA ARG A 116 -9.64 15.07 -0.80
C ARG A 116 -9.29 15.42 0.65
N ASN A 117 -9.58 14.51 1.58
CA ASN A 117 -9.33 14.69 3.02
C ASN A 117 -8.07 13.94 3.51
N GLY A 118 -7.18 13.55 2.58
CA GLY A 118 -5.89 12.94 2.90
C GLY A 118 -5.90 11.43 3.10
N TYR A 119 -7.05 10.76 3.15
CA TYR A 119 -7.11 9.29 3.30
C TYR A 119 -6.55 8.58 2.09
N LEU A 120 -5.79 7.51 2.34
CA LEU A 120 -5.23 6.66 1.30
C LEU A 120 -6.22 5.55 0.94
N GLY A 121 -6.41 5.34 -0.37
CA GLY A 121 -7.30 4.31 -0.87
C GLY A 121 -6.86 3.71 -2.21
N LEU A 122 -7.48 2.58 -2.56
CA LEU A 122 -7.23 1.83 -3.80
C LEU A 122 -8.32 2.11 -4.84
N TYR A 123 -7.97 2.90 -5.84
CA TYR A 123 -8.87 3.39 -6.89
C TYR A 123 -8.63 2.66 -8.22
N LYS A 124 -9.65 2.59 -9.08
CA LYS A 124 -9.48 2.01 -10.42
C LYS A 124 -8.46 2.83 -11.22
N ALA A 125 -7.47 2.14 -11.79
CA ALA A 125 -6.51 2.73 -12.71
C ALA A 125 -6.86 2.34 -14.15
N ALA A 126 -7.06 3.33 -15.02
CA ALA A 126 -7.31 3.10 -16.44
C ALA A 126 -6.01 2.96 -17.23
N GLU A 127 -4.93 3.58 -16.75
CA GLU A 127 -3.67 3.64 -17.47
C GLU A 127 -2.92 2.30 -17.43
N PRO A 128 -2.28 1.91 -18.54
CA PRO A 128 -1.42 0.73 -18.55
C PRO A 128 -0.24 0.91 -17.59
N VAL A 129 0.38 -0.19 -17.18
CA VAL A 129 1.61 -0.13 -16.38
C VAL A 129 2.74 0.50 -17.19
N GLY A 130 3.57 1.32 -16.55
CA GLY A 130 4.73 1.96 -17.17
C GLY A 130 4.40 3.10 -18.13
N HIS A 131 3.17 3.63 -18.08
CA HIS A 131 2.79 4.81 -18.85
C HIS A 131 3.61 6.04 -18.41
N PRO A 132 3.66 7.12 -19.20
CA PRO A 132 4.38 8.34 -18.82
C PRO A 132 3.74 9.02 -17.59
N ALA A 133 4.28 8.76 -16.39
CA ALA A 133 3.68 9.14 -15.11
C ALA A 133 3.38 10.64 -15.01
N ALA A 134 4.34 11.49 -15.41
CA ALA A 134 4.19 12.94 -15.37
C ALA A 134 3.07 13.48 -16.28
N GLN A 135 2.86 12.85 -17.45
CA GLN A 135 1.85 13.29 -18.41
C GLN A 135 0.44 12.87 -17.99
N ASN A 136 0.33 11.83 -17.16
CA ASN A 136 -0.93 11.27 -16.68
C ASN A 136 -1.21 11.65 -15.23
N ALA A 137 -0.46 12.62 -14.67
CA ALA A 137 -0.57 13.06 -13.28
C ALA A 137 -0.63 11.88 -12.29
N THR A 138 0.15 10.82 -12.55
CA THR A 138 0.08 9.60 -11.76
C THR A 138 0.73 9.79 -10.42
N MET A 139 0.00 9.39 -9.38
CA MET A 139 0.49 9.42 -8.02
C MET A 139 1.64 8.42 -7.85
N LEU A 140 2.83 8.95 -7.55
CA LEU A 140 3.99 8.18 -7.19
C LEU A 140 4.27 8.31 -5.69
N TRP A 141 5.03 7.37 -5.16
CA TRP A 141 5.30 7.23 -3.75
C TRP A 141 6.76 6.96 -3.52
N ARG A 142 7.34 7.58 -2.50
CA ARG A 142 8.75 7.45 -2.18
C ARG A 142 8.96 6.82 -0.83
N PHE A 143 9.91 5.91 -0.73
CA PHE A 143 10.46 5.48 0.54
C PHE A 143 11.73 6.28 0.84
N ASP A 144 11.90 6.71 2.09
CA ASP A 144 13.07 7.49 2.52
C ASP A 144 14.41 6.75 2.38
N SER A 145 14.43 5.47 2.73
CA SER A 145 15.66 4.71 2.98
C SER A 145 15.65 3.31 2.37
N LEU A 146 14.73 3.03 1.45
CA LEU A 146 14.65 1.73 0.78
C LEU A 146 15.83 1.54 -0.19
N PRO A 147 16.72 0.55 0.00
CA PRO A 147 17.87 0.35 -0.87
C PRO A 147 17.46 -0.41 -2.15
N VAL A 148 16.81 0.29 -3.09
CA VAL A 148 16.17 -0.29 -4.29
C VAL A 148 17.09 -1.20 -5.10
N ASP A 149 18.35 -0.80 -5.28
CA ASP A 149 19.35 -1.57 -6.04
C ASP A 149 19.83 -2.85 -5.32
N GLN A 150 19.48 -3.02 -4.05
CA GLN A 150 19.86 -4.17 -3.22
C GLN A 150 18.63 -4.98 -2.76
N LEU A 151 17.48 -4.76 -3.40
CA LEU A 151 16.26 -5.49 -3.09
C LEU A 151 16.37 -6.95 -3.50
N VAL A 152 16.01 -7.84 -2.56
CA VAL A 152 16.03 -9.28 -2.77
C VAL A 152 14.66 -9.86 -2.39
N ALA A 153 14.11 -10.71 -3.25
CA ALA A 153 12.86 -11.41 -2.99
C ALA A 153 12.92 -12.19 -1.66
N ASN A 154 11.77 -12.35 -0.99
CA ASN A 154 11.65 -12.95 0.34
C ASN A 154 12.40 -12.23 1.46
N SER A 155 13.01 -11.07 1.21
CA SER A 155 13.65 -10.26 2.25
C SER A 155 12.67 -9.28 2.89
N LEU A 156 13.08 -8.77 4.05
CA LEU A 156 12.30 -7.86 4.86
C LEU A 156 13.07 -6.55 5.04
N TYR A 157 12.38 -5.44 4.77
CA TYR A 157 12.91 -4.08 4.93
C TYR A 157 11.98 -3.33 5.88
N ALA A 158 12.51 -2.75 6.93
CA ALA A 158 11.72 -2.16 8.02
C ALA A 158 12.19 -0.74 8.33
N GLN A 159 11.46 -0.07 9.22
CA GLN A 159 11.74 1.31 9.63
C GLN A 159 11.69 2.32 8.48
N LEU A 160 10.88 2.03 7.47
CA LEU A 160 10.74 2.88 6.30
C LEU A 160 9.70 3.95 6.55
N GLN A 161 9.87 5.10 5.91
CA GLN A 161 8.84 6.13 5.85
C GLN A 161 8.35 6.25 4.43
N LEU A 162 7.04 6.24 4.25
CA LEU A 162 6.39 6.43 2.97
C LEU A 162 6.00 7.90 2.82
N TYR A 163 6.29 8.46 1.65
CA TYR A 163 6.01 9.83 1.29
C TYR A 163 5.18 9.90 0.02
N SER A 164 4.27 10.85 -0.02
CA SER A 164 3.52 11.24 -1.20
C SER A 164 4.36 12.17 -2.09
N LEU A 165 3.98 12.33 -3.37
CA LEU A 165 4.61 13.31 -4.28
C LEU A 165 4.57 14.76 -3.76
N HIS A 166 3.70 15.06 -2.79
CA HIS A 166 3.62 16.36 -2.13
C HIS A 166 4.70 16.54 -1.04
N GLY A 167 5.55 15.53 -0.81
CA GLY A 167 6.54 15.52 0.26
C GLY A 167 5.93 15.28 1.65
N LEU A 168 4.65 14.88 1.71
CA LEU A 168 3.97 14.59 2.97
C LEU A 168 4.19 13.14 3.38
N ARG A 169 4.52 12.95 4.66
CA ARG A 169 4.69 11.63 5.26
C ARG A 169 3.33 11.00 5.52
N ILE A 170 3.23 9.70 5.27
CA ILE A 170 2.02 8.94 5.58
C ILE A 170 1.96 8.62 7.07
N ASN A 171 0.80 8.94 7.65
CA ASN A 171 0.46 8.78 9.05
C ASN A 171 -0.68 7.78 9.22
N ARG A 172 -0.89 7.36 10.45
CA ARG A 172 -2.06 6.57 10.86
C ARG A 172 -3.02 7.45 11.63
N HIS A 173 -4.21 7.62 11.09
CA HIS A 173 -5.29 8.39 11.69
C HIS A 173 -6.37 7.45 12.25
N TYR A 174 -6.66 7.57 13.54
CA TYR A 174 -7.75 6.84 14.17
C TYR A 174 -9.05 7.64 14.09
N GLU A 175 -10.05 7.08 13.42
CA GLU A 175 -11.40 7.65 13.29
C GLU A 175 -12.43 6.54 13.38
N ASP A 176 -13.50 6.76 14.14
CA ASP A 176 -14.60 5.80 14.35
C ASP A 176 -14.14 4.38 14.75
N GLY A 177 -13.05 4.30 15.51
CA GLY A 177 -12.48 3.03 15.96
C GLY A 177 -11.58 2.33 14.93
N PHE A 178 -11.26 2.98 13.81
CA PHE A 178 -10.45 2.40 12.74
C PHE A 178 -9.16 3.17 12.49
N ALA A 179 -8.08 2.43 12.24
CA ALA A 179 -6.76 2.95 11.97
C ALA A 179 -6.51 3.19 10.47
N TYR A 180 -7.01 4.29 9.92
CA TYR A 180 -6.81 4.64 8.51
C TYR A 180 -5.40 5.15 8.21
N LEU A 181 -4.91 4.93 7.00
CA LEU A 181 -3.76 5.66 6.48
C LEU A 181 -4.19 7.02 5.94
N ASN A 182 -3.45 8.07 6.30
CA ASN A 182 -3.75 9.45 5.91
C ASN A 182 -2.45 10.27 5.75
N GLU A 183 -2.37 11.19 4.79
CA GLU A 183 -1.20 12.07 4.60
C GLU A 183 -1.29 13.43 5.32
N GLN A 184 -2.50 13.85 5.74
CA GLN A 184 -2.77 15.16 6.35
C GLN A 184 -2.96 15.09 7.87
N GLN A 185 -3.46 13.97 8.38
CA GLN A 185 -3.86 13.79 9.78
C GLN A 185 -3.31 12.51 10.39
N GLY A 186 -3.33 12.44 11.72
CA GLY A 186 -2.95 11.26 12.48
C GLY A 186 -1.52 11.30 12.99
N GLU A 187 -1.08 10.15 13.49
CA GLU A 187 0.21 9.97 14.13
C GLU A 187 1.22 9.38 13.14
N SER A 188 2.44 9.90 13.20
CA SER A 188 3.54 9.34 12.43
C SER A 188 3.87 7.92 12.88
N GLY A 189 4.17 7.07 11.92
CA GLY A 189 4.71 5.73 12.16
C GLY A 189 5.55 5.26 11.00
N TRP A 190 5.97 4.02 11.05
CA TRP A 190 6.86 3.43 10.06
C TRP A 190 6.16 2.32 9.32
N VAL A 191 6.63 2.11 8.10
CA VAL A 191 6.18 1.05 7.21
C VAL A 191 7.29 0.04 7.12
N ALA A 192 6.89 -1.21 6.94
CA ALA A 192 7.81 -2.27 6.60
C ALA A 192 7.27 -3.12 5.44
N LEU A 193 8.20 -3.60 4.63
CA LEU A 193 8.02 -4.32 3.39
C LEU A 193 8.56 -5.73 3.53
N LYS A 194 7.69 -6.73 3.36
CA LYS A 194 8.12 -8.11 3.09
C LYS A 194 8.02 -8.35 1.59
N LEU A 195 9.16 -8.40 0.91
CA LEU A 195 9.21 -8.62 -0.54
C LEU A 195 8.78 -10.05 -0.87
N ILE A 196 7.95 -10.18 -1.91
CA ILE A 196 7.45 -11.46 -2.42
C ILE A 196 8.20 -11.82 -3.70
N ARG A 197 8.25 -10.91 -4.69
CA ARG A 197 8.91 -11.12 -5.99
C ARG A 197 9.55 -9.84 -6.51
N MET A 198 10.65 -9.99 -7.26
CA MET A 198 11.37 -8.90 -7.96
C MET A 198 11.16 -9.01 -9.48
N GLY A 199 11.42 -7.93 -10.21
CA GLY A 199 11.33 -7.90 -11.67
C GLY A 199 9.90 -8.02 -12.19
N VAL A 200 8.92 -7.54 -11.42
CA VAL A 200 7.50 -7.75 -11.71
C VAL A 200 6.98 -6.61 -12.57
N ALA A 201 6.78 -6.86 -13.87
CA ALA A 201 6.37 -5.84 -14.83
C ALA A 201 4.92 -5.38 -14.69
N HIS A 202 4.06 -6.12 -13.99
CA HIS A 202 2.64 -5.78 -13.78
C HIS A 202 2.11 -6.42 -12.48
N PRO A 203 1.08 -5.84 -11.84
CA PRO A 203 0.43 -6.43 -10.67
C PRO A 203 -0.14 -7.83 -10.94
#